data_AF-A0A7C3XWF8-F1
#
_entry.id   AF-A0A7C3XWF8-F1
#
_cell.length_a   1.000
_cell.length_b   1.000
_cell.length_c   1.000
_cell.angle_alpha   90.00
_cell.angle_beta   90.00
_cell.angle_gamma   90.00
#
_symmetry.space_group_name_H-M   'P 1'
#
loop_
_entity.id
_entity.type
_entity.pdbx_description
1 polymer ?
#
loop_
_entity_poly.entity_id
_entity_poly.type
_entity_poly.pdbx_seq_one_letter_code
_entity_poly.pdbx_strand_id
1 'polypeptide(L)'
;MRWWWRSTAAGRGALVAMAVLAACTGSLRGGAPDIEAFRRDVREICACGESRVLGSAGFDATVNYVRRRIAELDNVELREQTWPVLVPVTRRAELICRGTDGTAVVHRIYPFWPASVRVNSTPAGGISGELAYLGDGGYGRIPGDLRGRIAVMESTAGASWTQAF
;
A
#
# COMPACT_ATOMS: atom_id res chain seq x y z
N MET A 1 -9.76 38.18 -2.07
CA MET A 1 -11.18 38.20 -2.45
C MET A 1 -12.00 37.60 -1.31
N ARG A 2 -12.77 38.45 -0.60
CA ARG A 2 -13.61 38.08 0.54
C ARG A 2 -15.05 37.94 0.05
N TRP A 3 -15.63 36.76 0.16
CA TRP A 3 -17.06 36.55 -0.12
C TRP A 3 -17.86 36.71 1.17
N TRP A 4 -18.69 37.75 1.21
CA TRP A 4 -19.72 37.95 2.23
C TRP A 4 -21.00 37.24 1.77
N TRP A 5 -21.62 36.44 2.64
CA TRP A 5 -23.00 36.03 2.49
C TRP A 5 -23.86 36.84 3.47
N ARG A 6 -24.76 37.67 2.95
CA ARG A 6 -25.84 38.29 3.73
C ARG A 6 -27.04 37.35 3.66
N SER A 7 -27.46 36.81 4.80
CA SER A 7 -28.74 36.13 4.90
C SER A 7 -29.85 37.16 5.09
N THR A 8 -30.82 37.18 4.19
CA THR A 8 -32.12 37.80 4.40
C THR A 8 -33.17 36.99 3.66
N ALA A 9 -33.91 36.16 4.39
CA ALA A 9 -35.34 35.94 4.20
C ALA A 9 -35.79 34.83 5.17
N ALA A 10 -36.39 35.26 6.27
CA ALA A 10 -37.22 34.41 7.09
C ALA A 10 -38.53 34.11 6.36
N GLY A 11 -38.98 32.86 6.43
CA GLY A 11 -40.37 32.49 6.21
C GLY A 11 -40.67 31.77 4.89
N ARG A 12 -41.30 30.59 5.04
CA ARG A 12 -41.97 29.77 4.02
C ARG A 12 -41.07 28.81 3.22
N GLY A 13 -40.66 27.72 3.88
CA GLY A 13 -40.07 26.55 3.21
C GLY A 13 -40.09 25.26 4.02
N ALA A 14 -40.70 25.24 5.21
CA ALA A 14 -40.72 24.08 6.10
C ALA A 14 -41.54 22.87 5.59
N LEU A 15 -42.14 22.97 4.39
CA LEU A 15 -42.94 21.91 3.78
C LEU A 15 -42.24 21.13 2.65
N VAL A 16 -41.07 21.56 2.17
CA VAL A 16 -40.27 20.79 1.19
C VAL A 16 -39.30 19.83 1.89
N ALA A 17 -38.98 20.07 3.17
CA ALA A 17 -38.06 19.24 3.95
C ALA A 17 -38.64 17.87 4.37
N MET A 18 -39.97 17.69 4.36
CA MET A 18 -40.62 16.42 4.76
C MET A 18 -40.91 15.45 3.59
N ALA A 19 -40.68 15.84 2.34
CA ALA A 19 -40.84 14.93 1.19
C ALA A 19 -39.52 14.23 0.80
N VAL A 20 -38.36 14.78 1.18
CA VAL A 20 -37.05 14.19 0.85
C VAL A 20 -36.63 13.12 1.87
N LEU A 21 -37.15 13.16 3.10
CA LEU A 21 -36.86 12.16 4.14
C LEU A 21 -37.64 10.84 3.97
N ALA A 22 -38.67 10.81 3.13
CA ALA A 22 -39.46 9.60 2.87
C ALA A 22 -38.91 8.70 1.75
N ALA A 23 -37.88 9.14 1.01
CA ALA A 23 -37.27 8.36 -0.07
C ALA A 23 -36.04 7.54 0.36
N CYS A 24 -35.56 7.69 1.60
CA CYS A 24 -34.40 6.95 2.11
C CYS A 24 -34.76 5.73 2.96
N THR A 25 -36.05 5.37 3.08
CA THR A 25 -36.47 4.09 3.67
C THR A 25 -36.35 2.92 2.70
N GLY A 26 -35.42 3.00 1.74
CA GLY A 26 -34.90 1.82 1.07
C GLY A 26 -34.34 0.94 2.18
N SER A 27 -35.07 -0.11 2.55
CA SER A 27 -34.60 -1.09 3.50
C SER A 27 -33.26 -1.60 2.98
N LEU A 28 -32.16 -1.21 3.61
CA LEU A 28 -30.91 -1.94 3.52
C LEU A 28 -31.18 -3.30 4.16
N ARG A 29 -31.85 -4.19 3.42
CA ARG A 29 -31.85 -5.62 3.68
C ARG A 29 -30.42 -6.05 3.45
N GLY A 30 -29.57 -5.91 4.46
CA GLY A 30 -28.26 -6.52 4.49
C GLY A 30 -28.45 -8.03 4.46
N GLY A 31 -28.60 -8.60 3.27
CA GLY A 31 -28.49 -10.03 3.06
C GLY A 31 -27.12 -10.51 3.53
N ALA A 32 -27.03 -11.80 3.89
CA ALA A 32 -25.73 -12.40 4.17
C ALA A 32 -24.77 -12.12 2.99
N PRO A 33 -23.48 -11.82 3.25
CA PRO A 33 -22.53 -11.56 2.19
C PRO A 33 -22.44 -12.78 1.26
N ASP A 34 -22.52 -12.54 -0.05
CA ASP A 34 -22.30 -13.59 -1.04
C ASP A 34 -20.83 -14.01 -1.00
N ILE A 35 -20.58 -15.11 -0.30
CA ILE A 35 -19.24 -15.65 -0.09
C ILE A 35 -18.60 -16.11 -1.39
N GLU A 36 -19.38 -16.57 -2.37
CA GLU A 36 -18.82 -17.00 -3.66
C GLU A 36 -18.44 -15.80 -4.52
N ALA A 37 -19.28 -14.76 -4.56
CA ALA A 37 -18.91 -13.50 -5.17
C ALA A 37 -17.63 -12.92 -4.53
N PHE A 38 -17.54 -12.91 -3.20
CA PHE A 38 -16.33 -12.46 -2.50
C PHE A 38 -15.08 -13.26 -2.91
N ARG A 39 -15.17 -14.60 -2.93
CA ARG A 39 -14.04 -15.47 -3.32
C ARG A 39 -13.63 -15.27 -4.77
N ARG A 40 -14.59 -15.12 -5.68
CA ARG A 40 -14.32 -14.76 -7.08
C ARG A 40 -13.56 -13.44 -7.14
N ASP A 41 -14.04 -12.41 -6.46
CA ASP A 41 -13.43 -11.08 -6.55
C ASP A 41 -12.01 -11.08 -5.97
N VAL A 42 -11.76 -11.80 -4.86
CA VAL A 42 -10.40 -12.00 -4.33
C VAL A 42 -9.50 -12.71 -5.35
N ARG A 43 -9.98 -13.77 -6.01
CA ARG A 43 -9.20 -14.49 -7.04
C ARG A 43 -8.85 -13.59 -8.21
N GLU A 44 -9.82 -12.86 -8.75
CA GLU A 44 -9.65 -11.95 -9.89
C GLU A 44 -8.67 -10.82 -9.57
N ILE A 45 -8.84 -10.16 -8.43
CA ILE A 45 -7.93 -9.08 -8.02
C ILE A 45 -6.53 -9.64 -7.81
N CYS A 46 -6.36 -10.83 -7.22
CA CYS A 46 -5.05 -11.48 -7.06
C CYS A 46 -4.43 -11.96 -8.38
N ALA A 47 -5.23 -12.16 -9.44
CA ALA A 47 -4.76 -12.50 -10.77
C ALA A 47 -4.33 -11.28 -11.61
N CYS A 48 -4.53 -10.05 -11.12
CA CYS A 48 -4.18 -8.81 -11.81
C CYS A 48 -2.66 -8.52 -11.84
N GLY A 49 -1.82 -9.50 -12.19
CA GLY A 49 -0.36 -9.31 -12.35
C GLY A 49 0.45 -9.41 -11.05
N GLU A 50 1.77 -9.22 -11.17
CA GLU A 50 2.74 -9.45 -10.07
C GLU A 50 2.64 -8.45 -8.92
N SER A 51 2.23 -7.21 -9.20
CA SER A 51 2.11 -6.13 -8.22
C SER A 51 0.90 -5.26 -8.53
N ARG A 52 0.27 -4.75 -7.47
CA ARG A 52 -0.84 -3.78 -7.54
C ARG A 52 -0.49 -2.44 -6.87
N VAL A 53 0.81 -2.15 -6.76
CA VAL A 53 1.28 -0.83 -6.32
C VAL A 53 0.85 0.23 -7.35
N LEU A 54 0.55 1.45 -6.89
CA LEU A 54 0.15 2.57 -7.75
C LEU A 54 1.09 2.73 -8.96
N GLY A 55 0.51 2.86 -10.16
CA GLY A 55 1.25 3.00 -11.42
C GLY A 55 1.80 1.70 -12.02
N SER A 56 1.55 0.54 -11.41
CA SER A 56 1.83 -0.77 -12.01
C SER A 56 0.71 -1.22 -12.95
N ALA A 57 1.03 -2.08 -13.92
CA ALA A 57 0.02 -2.67 -14.81
C ALA A 57 -1.06 -3.44 -14.03
N GLY A 58 -0.70 -4.04 -12.90
CA GLY A 58 -1.65 -4.76 -12.06
C GLY A 58 -2.58 -3.86 -11.27
N PHE A 59 -2.13 -2.67 -10.89
CA PHE A 59 -3.01 -1.63 -10.37
C PHE A 59 -4.07 -1.24 -11.40
N ASP A 60 -3.67 -0.95 -12.64
CA ASP A 60 -4.60 -0.57 -13.72
C ASP A 60 -5.60 -1.69 -14.03
N ALA A 61 -5.14 -2.95 -14.09
CA ALA A 61 -6.00 -4.11 -14.27
C ALA A 61 -7.01 -4.27 -13.13
N THR A 62 -6.59 -4.04 -11.88
CA THR A 62 -7.47 -4.10 -10.70
C THR A 62 -8.51 -2.99 -10.74
N VAL A 63 -8.13 -1.76 -11.09
CA VAL A 63 -9.06 -0.64 -11.24
C VAL A 63 -10.10 -0.94 -12.31
N ASN A 64 -9.67 -1.45 -13.47
CA ASN A 64 -10.58 -1.85 -14.55
C ASN A 64 -11.54 -2.96 -14.13
N TYR A 65 -11.05 -3.95 -13.38
CA TYR A 65 -11.89 -5.00 -12.80
C TYR A 65 -12.98 -4.42 -11.89
N VAL A 66 -12.60 -3.54 -10.96
CA VAL A 66 -13.54 -2.89 -10.04
C VAL A 66 -14.55 -2.01 -10.78
N ARG A 67 -14.12 -1.22 -11.77
CA ARG A 67 -15.04 -0.43 -12.62
C ARG A 67 -16.11 -1.31 -13.24
N ARG A 68 -15.72 -2.44 -13.83
CA ARG A 68 -16.64 -3.39 -14.45
C ARG A 68 -17.62 -3.96 -13.43
N ARG A 69 -17.15 -4.38 -12.25
CA ARG A 69 -18.02 -4.89 -11.18
C ARG A 69 -19.02 -3.85 -10.69
N ILE A 70 -18.62 -2.58 -10.56
CA ILE A 70 -19.52 -1.49 -10.15
C ILE A 70 -20.55 -1.19 -11.24
N ALA A 71 -20.17 -1.23 -12.52
CA ALA A 71 -21.08 -1.00 -13.64
C ALA A 71 -22.20 -2.06 -13.76
N GLU A 72 -22.01 -3.24 -13.17
CA GLU A 72 -23.02 -4.30 -13.11
C GLU A 72 -24.01 -4.13 -11.94
N LEU A 73 -23.82 -3.15 -11.06
CA LEU A 73 -24.69 -2.92 -9.90
C LEU A 73 -25.81 -1.95 -10.26
N ASP A 74 -27.03 -2.32 -9.86
CA ASP A 74 -28.19 -1.44 -9.97
C ASP A 74 -28.11 -0.30 -8.94
N ASN A 75 -28.56 0.90 -9.34
CA ASN A 75 -28.67 2.08 -8.48
C ASN A 75 -27.35 2.56 -7.87
N VAL A 76 -26.21 2.29 -8.52
CA VAL A 76 -24.89 2.79 -8.11
C VAL A 76 -24.31 3.70 -9.19
N GLU A 77 -23.80 4.87 -8.79
CA GLU A 77 -23.05 5.78 -9.66
C GLU A 77 -21.56 5.70 -9.33
N LEU A 78 -20.72 5.36 -10.31
CA LEU A 78 -19.26 5.41 -10.15
C LEU A 78 -18.77 6.86 -10.33
N ARG A 79 -18.09 7.40 -9.32
CA ARG A 79 -17.35 8.68 -9.42
C ARG A 79 -15.88 8.46 -9.19
N GLU A 80 -15.06 8.92 -10.12
CA GLU A 80 -13.61 8.78 -10.05
C GLU A 80 -12.95 10.11 -9.74
N GLN A 81 -11.90 10.07 -8.94
CA GLN A 81 -11.04 11.20 -8.65
C GLN A 81 -9.60 10.76 -8.83
N THR A 82 -8.82 11.58 -9.53
CA THR A 82 -7.44 11.26 -9.88
C THR A 82 -6.53 12.36 -9.37
N TRP A 83 -5.39 11.95 -8.80
CA TRP A 83 -4.37 12.86 -8.33
C TRP A 83 -3.00 12.40 -8.80
N PRO A 84 -2.12 13.34 -9.19
CA PRO A 84 -0.72 13.00 -9.39
C PRO A 84 -0.08 12.67 -8.05
N VAL A 85 0.58 11.51 -7.96
CA VAL A 85 1.32 11.07 -6.79
C VAL A 85 2.70 10.59 -7.20
N LEU A 86 3.70 10.84 -6.36
CA LEU A 86 5.05 10.32 -6.56
C LEU A 86 5.15 8.93 -5.94
N VAL A 87 5.57 7.96 -6.76
CA VAL A 87 5.74 6.56 -6.35
C VAL A 87 7.17 6.12 -6.68
N PRO A 88 7.89 5.46 -5.74
CA PRO A 88 9.21 4.92 -6.07
C PRO A 88 9.08 3.75 -7.05
N VAL A 89 10.02 3.64 -7.99
CA VAL A 89 10.09 2.53 -8.94
C VAL A 89 11.39 1.77 -8.74
N THR A 90 11.29 0.52 -8.30
CA THR A 90 12.43 -0.38 -8.18
C THR A 90 12.83 -0.89 -9.56
N ARG A 91 13.87 -0.30 -10.14
CA ARG A 91 14.45 -0.76 -11.41
C ARG A 91 15.40 -1.94 -11.24
N ARG A 92 16.08 -2.01 -10.11
CA ARG A 92 17.07 -3.03 -9.78
C ARG A 92 17.21 -3.18 -8.27
N ALA A 93 17.30 -4.41 -7.79
CA ALA A 93 17.57 -4.74 -6.40
C ALA A 93 18.18 -6.15 -6.33
N GLU A 94 19.44 -6.24 -5.96
CA GLU A 94 20.24 -7.47 -5.99
C GLU A 94 21.11 -7.56 -4.75
N LEU A 95 21.32 -8.79 -4.29
CA LEU A 95 22.32 -9.15 -3.29
C LEU A 95 23.38 -10.01 -3.97
N ILE A 96 24.65 -9.63 -3.86
CA ILE A 96 25.77 -10.39 -4.40
C ILE A 96 26.51 -11.03 -3.23
N CYS A 97 26.36 -12.35 -3.08
CA CYS A 97 27.06 -13.14 -2.07
C CYS A 97 28.37 -13.65 -2.67
N ARG A 98 29.51 -13.37 -2.01
CA ARG A 98 30.82 -13.88 -2.43
C ARG A 98 31.30 -14.97 -1.47
N GLY A 99 31.54 -16.16 -2.00
CA GLY A 99 32.11 -17.29 -1.26
C GLY A 99 33.59 -17.07 -0.96
N THR A 100 34.11 -17.81 0.02
CA THR A 100 35.54 -17.80 0.37
C THR A 100 36.44 -18.35 -0.73
N ASP A 101 35.88 -19.12 -1.66
CA ASP A 101 36.50 -19.64 -2.87
C ASP A 101 36.51 -18.63 -4.04
N GLY A 102 36.01 -17.41 -3.82
CA GLY A 102 35.92 -16.35 -4.82
C GLY A 102 34.71 -16.45 -5.75
N THR A 103 33.85 -17.45 -5.58
CA THR A 103 32.61 -17.56 -6.35
C THR A 103 31.62 -16.46 -5.96
N ALA A 104 30.82 -15.98 -6.92
CA ALA A 104 29.80 -14.97 -6.67
C ALA A 104 28.43 -15.49 -7.09
N VAL A 105 27.47 -15.43 -6.18
CA VAL A 105 26.06 -15.76 -6.44
C VAL A 105 25.23 -14.50 -6.34
N VAL A 106 24.40 -14.25 -7.35
CA VAL A 106 23.51 -13.10 -7.43
C VAL A 106 22.09 -13.54 -7.06
N HIS A 107 21.52 -12.91 -6.04
CA HIS A 107 20.13 -13.11 -5.63
C HIS A 107 19.32 -11.86 -5.96
N ARG A 108 18.17 -12.05 -6.60
CA ARG A 108 17.15 -11.00 -6.68
C ARG A 108 16.55 -10.78 -5.30
N ILE A 109 16.51 -9.53 -4.85
CA ILE A 109 15.87 -9.13 -3.60
C ILE A 109 14.74 -8.15 -3.89
N TYR A 110 13.80 -8.04 -2.96
CA TYR A 110 12.66 -7.15 -3.09
C TYR A 110 12.67 -6.15 -1.95
N PRO A 111 12.74 -4.83 -2.24
CA PRO A 111 12.67 -3.81 -1.20
C PRO A 111 11.41 -3.96 -0.36
N PHE A 112 11.59 -4.06 0.94
CA PHE A 112 10.49 -4.11 1.90
C PHE A 112 10.11 -2.69 2.32
N TRP A 113 8.85 -2.29 2.17
CA TRP A 113 8.34 -0.95 2.53
C TRP A 113 7.33 -1.02 3.69
N PRO A 114 7.77 -1.31 4.94
CA PRO A 114 6.85 -1.44 6.06
C PRO A 114 6.38 -0.10 6.64
N ALA A 115 7.12 0.99 6.42
CA ALA A 115 6.85 2.28 7.05
C ALA A 115 7.17 3.46 6.12
N SER A 116 6.12 4.00 5.50
CA SER A 116 6.14 5.19 4.63
C SER A 116 6.88 5.03 3.29
N VAL A 117 6.64 5.98 2.38
CA VAL A 117 7.35 6.06 1.10
C VAL A 117 8.79 6.47 1.36
N ARG A 118 9.74 5.55 1.10
CA ARG A 118 11.17 5.81 1.17
C ARG A 118 11.80 5.48 -0.19
N VAL A 119 12.65 6.39 -0.66
CA VAL A 119 13.53 6.13 -1.79
C VAL A 119 14.68 5.25 -1.34
N ASN A 120 15.35 4.61 -2.30
CA ASN A 120 16.56 3.84 -2.04
C ASN A 120 17.62 4.72 -1.33
N SER A 121 18.12 4.25 -0.19
CA SER A 121 19.16 4.93 0.59
C SER A 121 20.57 4.40 0.32
N THR A 122 20.71 3.37 -0.52
CA THR A 122 22.03 2.86 -0.95
C THR A 122 22.60 3.79 -2.04
N PRO A 123 23.91 4.08 -2.04
CA PRO A 123 24.54 4.80 -3.14
C PRO A 123 24.34 4.08 -4.48
N ALA A 124 24.54 4.79 -5.61
CA ALA A 124 24.40 4.20 -6.95
C ALA A 124 25.34 2.98 -7.17
N GLY A 125 26.50 2.97 -6.51
CA GLY A 125 27.44 1.83 -6.52
C GLY A 125 27.07 0.69 -5.57
N GLY A 126 25.98 0.82 -4.81
CA GLY A 126 25.59 -0.10 -3.75
C GLY A 126 26.39 0.10 -2.45
N ILE A 127 26.26 -0.87 -1.56
CA ILE A 127 27.07 -1.01 -0.33
C ILE A 127 27.71 -2.39 -0.34
N SER A 128 28.83 -2.55 0.35
CA SER A 128 29.54 -3.82 0.47
C SER A 128 30.11 -3.95 1.88
N GLY A 129 30.06 -5.17 2.42
CA GLY A 129 30.53 -5.47 3.77
C GLY A 129 30.15 -6.89 4.16
N GLU A 130 30.75 -7.38 5.24
CA GLU A 130 30.37 -8.68 5.81
C GLU A 130 28.94 -8.62 6.36
N LEU A 131 28.20 -9.72 6.22
CA LEU A 131 26.87 -9.84 6.80
C LEU A 131 26.98 -10.14 8.30
N ALA A 132 26.30 -9.36 9.13
CA ALA A 132 26.13 -9.64 10.55
C ALA A 132 24.65 -9.97 10.81
N TYR A 133 24.37 -11.17 11.31
CA TYR A 133 23.01 -11.55 11.66
C TYR A 133 22.68 -11.13 13.09
N LEU A 134 21.65 -10.29 13.26
CA LEU A 134 21.26 -9.68 14.53
C LEU A 134 19.94 -10.25 15.09
N GLY A 135 19.30 -11.19 14.38
CA GLY A 135 17.99 -11.72 14.76
C GLY A 135 16.93 -10.63 14.85
N ASP A 136 16.25 -10.56 15.99
CA ASP A 136 15.21 -9.56 16.30
C ASP A 136 15.77 -8.21 16.80
N GLY A 137 17.09 -8.06 16.86
CA GLY A 137 17.75 -6.84 17.32
C GLY A 137 17.81 -6.68 18.84
N GLY A 138 17.52 -7.72 19.64
CA GLY A 138 17.72 -7.65 21.09
C GLY A 138 19.20 -7.62 21.47
N TYR A 139 19.59 -6.86 22.49
CA TYR A 139 20.99 -6.67 22.92
C TYR A 139 21.82 -7.97 23.05
N GLY A 140 21.23 -9.06 23.54
CA GLY A 140 21.93 -10.35 23.66
C GLY A 140 22.20 -11.09 22.34
N ARG A 141 21.63 -10.60 21.22
CA ARG A 141 21.81 -11.12 19.85
C ARG A 141 22.75 -10.25 19.01
N ILE A 142 23.02 -9.03 19.44
CA ILE A 142 23.87 -8.09 18.70
C ILE A 142 25.34 -8.47 18.95
N PRO A 143 26.11 -8.82 17.90
CA PRO A 143 27.54 -9.07 18.05
C PRO A 143 28.29 -7.76 18.34
N GLY A 144 29.44 -7.86 19.01
CA GLY A 144 30.16 -6.69 19.54
C GLY A 144 30.57 -5.64 18.49
N ASP A 145 31.33 -6.03 17.46
CA ASP A 145 31.77 -5.11 16.40
C ASP A 145 30.90 -5.24 15.13
N LEU A 146 30.26 -4.12 14.79
CA LEU A 146 29.39 -3.96 13.62
C LEU A 146 29.96 -2.97 12.59
N ARG A 147 31.10 -2.34 12.87
CA ARG A 147 31.61 -1.26 12.01
C ARG A 147 31.91 -1.77 10.60
N GLY A 148 31.29 -1.14 9.59
CA GLY A 148 31.48 -1.50 8.19
C GLY A 148 30.78 -2.80 7.74
N ARG A 149 29.95 -3.39 8.61
CA ARG A 149 29.17 -4.60 8.31
C ARG A 149 27.75 -4.24 7.88
N ILE A 150 27.10 -5.17 7.18
CA ILE A 150 25.72 -5.06 6.74
C ILE A 150 24.86 -5.91 7.68
N ALA A 151 23.96 -5.28 8.42
CA ALA A 151 23.06 -5.97 9.33
C ALA A 151 21.99 -6.77 8.56
N VAL A 152 21.77 -8.02 8.99
CA VAL A 152 20.69 -8.89 8.56
C VAL A 152 19.80 -9.14 9.76
N MET A 153 18.52 -8.79 9.63
CA MET A 153 17.56 -8.78 10.74
C MET A 153 16.25 -9.44 10.32
N GLU A 154 15.55 -9.96 11.31
CA GLU A 154 14.19 -10.46 11.14
C GLU A 154 13.23 -9.30 10.86
N SER A 155 12.29 -9.49 9.93
CA SER A 155 11.29 -8.46 9.63
C SER A 155 10.35 -8.16 10.81
N THR A 156 10.31 -9.04 11.80
CA THR A 156 9.53 -8.91 13.04
C THR A 156 10.24 -8.08 14.11
N ALA A 157 11.49 -7.63 13.89
CA ALA A 157 12.26 -6.82 14.84
C ALA A 157 11.59 -5.49 15.23
N GLY A 158 10.58 -5.03 14.47
CA GLY A 158 9.81 -3.84 14.80
C GLY A 158 10.70 -2.59 14.84
N ALA A 159 10.87 -1.98 16.02
CA ALA A 159 11.75 -0.84 16.23
C ALA A 159 13.15 -1.22 16.75
N SER A 160 13.40 -2.49 17.09
CA SER A 160 14.67 -2.93 17.71
C SER A 160 15.88 -2.81 16.79
N TRP A 161 15.68 -2.59 15.49
CA TRP A 161 16.77 -2.26 14.56
C TRP A 161 17.56 -1.01 14.97
N THR A 162 16.96 -0.10 15.74
CA THR A 162 17.67 1.09 16.24
C THR A 162 18.67 0.76 17.36
N GLN A 163 18.61 -0.43 17.97
CA GLN A 163 19.54 -0.81 19.05
C GLN A 163 20.96 -1.09 18.53
N ALA A 164 21.13 -1.25 17.21
CA ALA A 164 22.42 -1.46 16.56
C ALA A 164 23.15 -0.14 16.18
N PHE A 165 22.56 1.02 16.51
CA PHE A 165 23.10 2.36 16.26
C PHE A 165 23.51 3.04 17.57
#